data_AF-A0A7X0GAL8-F1
#
_entry.id   AF-A0A7X0GAL8-F1
#
_cell.length_a   1.000
_cell.length_b   1.000
_cell.length_c   1.000
_cell.angle_alpha   90.00
_cell.angle_beta   90.00
_cell.angle_gamma   90.00
#
_symmetry.space_group_name_H-M   'P 1'
#
loop_
_entity.id
_entity.type
_entity.pdbx_description
1 polymer ?
#
loop_
_entity_poly.entity_id
_entity_poly.type
_entity_poly.pdbx_seq_one_letter_code
_entity_poly.pdbx_strand_id
1 'polypeptide(L)'
;MSTAHPQPHPRPHKEHAPGVLNWATADPLRAVLAAIAIITVFSGAAQIPFGAAILQLIGAEPTPEAHQLFGTVGMFMVVVGGLLLHTLLNPVASHEVVLWSGVQKAGAFTAVGIGVLNGVFAPLALTVAFFDLATAVLCFIYWRRLASAGGTVPGRART
;
A
#
# COMPACT_ATOMS: atom_id res chain seq x y z
N MET A 1 -1.83 60.82 -33.30
CA MET A 1 -1.89 60.20 -31.96
C MET A 1 -2.97 59.12 -31.99
N SER A 2 -2.56 57.86 -32.20
CA SER A 2 -3.48 56.72 -32.30
C SER A 2 -3.55 56.02 -30.94
N THR A 3 -4.74 55.93 -30.38
CA THR A 3 -5.04 55.31 -29.09
C THR A 3 -4.93 53.78 -29.21
N ALA A 4 -4.05 53.17 -28.40
CA ALA A 4 -3.93 51.72 -28.32
C ALA A 4 -5.02 51.14 -27.41
N HIS A 5 -5.88 50.29 -27.97
CA HIS A 5 -6.92 49.55 -27.26
C HIS A 5 -6.28 48.35 -26.53
N PRO A 6 -6.50 48.12 -25.22
CA PRO A 6 -5.93 46.96 -24.53
C PRO A 6 -6.63 45.66 -24.96
N GLN A 7 -5.85 44.68 -25.42
CA GLN A 7 -6.35 43.33 -25.73
C GLN A 7 -6.75 42.60 -24.44
N PRO A 8 -7.89 41.89 -24.41
CA PRO A 8 -8.35 41.17 -23.22
C PRO A 8 -7.44 39.97 -22.92
N HIS A 9 -7.01 39.86 -21.66
CA HIS A 9 -6.24 38.72 -21.18
C HIS A 9 -6.99 37.39 -21.40
N PRO A 10 -6.36 36.37 -22.01
CA PRO A 10 -6.96 35.05 -22.12
C PRO A 10 -7.14 34.45 -20.73
N ARG A 11 -8.36 34.05 -20.38
CA ARG A 11 -8.65 33.33 -19.14
C ARG A 11 -7.96 31.95 -19.19
N PRO A 12 -7.32 31.50 -18.10
CA PRO A 12 -6.72 30.17 -18.07
C PRO A 12 -7.82 29.11 -18.28
N HIS A 13 -7.58 28.21 -19.23
CA HIS A 13 -8.42 27.04 -19.44
C HIS A 13 -8.49 26.23 -18.14
N LYS A 14 -9.70 26.05 -17.58
CA LYS A 14 -9.93 25.08 -16.50
C LYS A 14 -9.73 23.68 -17.08
N GLU A 15 -8.53 23.15 -16.87
CA GLU A 15 -8.20 21.75 -17.11
C GLU A 15 -9.13 20.88 -16.25
N HIS A 16 -10.07 20.20 -16.90
CA HIS A 16 -10.97 19.25 -16.25
C HIS A 16 -10.12 18.07 -15.81
N ALA A 17 -10.02 17.81 -14.50
CA ALA A 17 -9.19 16.77 -13.92
C ALA A 17 -9.39 15.40 -14.62
N PRO A 18 -8.48 14.97 -15.52
CA PRO A 18 -8.54 13.65 -16.14
C PRO A 18 -7.77 12.68 -15.25
N GLY A 19 -8.17 12.62 -13.97
CA GLY A 19 -7.22 12.33 -12.91
C GLY A 19 -7.15 10.88 -12.46
N VAL A 20 -8.29 10.21 -12.28
CA VAL A 20 -8.34 8.98 -11.45
C VAL A 20 -8.61 7.71 -12.26
N LEU A 21 -9.38 7.77 -13.33
CA LEU A 21 -9.72 6.57 -14.13
C LEU A 21 -8.59 6.19 -15.11
N ASN A 22 -7.83 7.18 -15.58
CA ASN A 22 -6.81 7.01 -16.63
C ASN A 22 -5.51 6.36 -16.13
N TRP A 23 -5.14 6.53 -14.85
CA TRP A 23 -3.92 5.89 -14.32
C TRP A 23 -4.15 4.44 -13.94
N ALA A 24 -5.34 4.10 -13.43
CA ALA A 24 -5.66 2.74 -13.01
C ALA A 24 -5.72 1.76 -14.19
N THR A 25 -6.12 2.26 -15.36
CA THR A 25 -6.09 1.51 -16.63
C THR A 25 -4.70 1.45 -17.25
N ALA A 26 -3.84 2.45 -17.01
CA ALA A 26 -2.46 2.47 -17.50
C ALA A 26 -1.53 1.52 -16.74
N ASP A 27 -1.74 1.32 -15.42
CA ASP A 27 -0.99 0.36 -14.62
C ASP A 27 -1.93 -0.41 -13.65
N PRO A 28 -2.51 -1.55 -14.11
CA PRO A 28 -3.47 -2.31 -13.31
C PRO A 28 -2.85 -2.94 -12.06
N LEU A 29 -1.56 -3.30 -12.11
CA LEU A 29 -0.88 -3.88 -10.94
C LEU A 29 -0.74 -2.83 -9.84
N ARG A 30 -0.33 -1.62 -10.21
CA ARG A 30 -0.24 -0.48 -9.29
C ARG A 30 -1.61 -0.14 -8.70
N ALA A 31 -2.68 -0.18 -9.49
CA ALA A 31 -4.04 0.05 -9.01
C ALA A 31 -4.50 -1.01 -7.99
N VAL A 32 -4.25 -2.29 -8.28
CA VAL A 32 -4.55 -3.39 -7.35
C VAL A 32 -3.77 -3.23 -6.04
N LEU A 33 -2.47 -2.92 -6.11
CA LEU A 33 -1.66 -2.69 -4.92
C LEU A 33 -2.16 -1.48 -4.11
N ALA A 34 -2.61 -0.41 -4.77
CA ALA A 34 -3.18 0.75 -4.09
C ALA A 34 -4.50 0.39 -3.37
N ALA A 35 -5.37 -0.39 -4.01
CA ALA A 35 -6.60 -0.88 -3.38
C ALA A 35 -6.30 -1.77 -2.15
N ILE A 36 -5.33 -2.68 -2.26
CA ILE A 36 -4.88 -3.51 -1.13
C ILE A 36 -4.30 -2.66 0.00
N ALA A 37 -3.51 -1.64 -0.34
CA ALA A 37 -2.94 -0.72 0.64
C ALA A 37 -4.04 0.05 1.39
N ILE A 38 -5.09 0.51 0.70
CA ILE A 38 -6.27 1.12 1.31
C ILE A 38 -6.95 0.15 2.29
N ILE A 39 -7.22 -1.09 1.87
CA ILE A 39 -7.82 -2.11 2.73
C ILE A 39 -6.93 -2.37 3.96
N THR A 40 -5.61 -2.44 3.77
CA THR A 40 -4.63 -2.65 4.85
C THR A 40 -4.67 -1.50 5.87
N VAL A 41 -4.75 -0.25 5.40
CA VAL A 41 -4.86 0.92 6.28
C VAL A 41 -6.16 0.88 7.08
N PHE A 42 -7.31 0.64 6.43
CA PHE A 42 -8.59 0.64 7.13
C PHE A 42 -8.72 -0.54 8.11
N SER A 43 -8.25 -1.73 7.72
CA SER A 43 -8.24 -2.88 8.63
C SER A 43 -7.31 -2.66 9.83
N GLY A 44 -6.11 -2.12 9.61
CA GLY A 44 -5.20 -1.76 10.70
C GLY A 44 -5.77 -0.69 11.62
N ALA A 45 -6.41 0.34 11.06
CA ALA A 45 -7.06 1.41 11.82
C ALA A 45 -8.20 0.88 12.69
N ALA A 46 -8.94 -0.14 12.21
CA ALA A 46 -9.97 -0.81 13.01
C ALA A 46 -9.38 -1.68 14.14
N GLN A 47 -8.23 -2.32 13.92
CA GLN A 47 -7.56 -3.14 14.94
C GLN A 47 -7.07 -2.33 16.15
N ILE A 48 -6.75 -1.05 15.99
CA ILE A 48 -6.24 -0.20 17.07
C ILE A 48 -7.28 -0.08 18.22
N PRO A 49 -8.53 0.38 17.99
CA PRO A 49 -9.56 0.43 19.02
C PRO A 49 -10.34 -0.89 19.18
N PHE A 50 -10.41 -1.74 18.16
CA PHE A 50 -11.27 -2.93 18.14
C PHE A 50 -10.51 -4.27 18.02
N GLY A 51 -9.25 -4.33 18.47
CA GLY A 51 -8.42 -5.54 18.40
C GLY A 51 -9.09 -6.78 18.99
N ALA A 52 -9.84 -6.62 20.09
CA ALA A 52 -10.61 -7.68 20.75
C ALA A 52 -11.63 -8.38 19.84
N ALA A 53 -12.41 -7.60 19.09
CA ALA A 53 -13.44 -8.13 18.19
C ALA A 53 -12.81 -8.90 17.03
N ILE A 54 -11.66 -8.43 16.54
CA ILE A 54 -10.92 -9.08 15.46
C ILE A 54 -10.25 -10.37 15.95
N LEU A 55 -9.70 -10.38 17.17
CA LEU A 55 -9.15 -11.58 17.82
C LEU A 55 -10.21 -12.68 17.95
N GLN A 56 -11.41 -12.33 18.40
CA GLN A 56 -12.53 -13.29 18.48
C GLN A 56 -12.92 -13.82 17.09
N LEU A 57 -12.92 -12.98 16.06
CA LEU A 57 -13.22 -13.39 14.68
C LEU A 57 -12.22 -14.42 14.15
N ILE A 58 -10.94 -14.29 14.51
CA ILE A 58 -9.88 -15.24 14.12
C ILE A 58 -9.69 -16.39 15.13
N GLY A 59 -10.59 -16.49 16.12
CA GLY A 59 -10.60 -17.57 17.12
C GLY A 59 -9.46 -17.54 18.14
N ALA A 60 -8.86 -16.37 18.37
CA ALA A 60 -7.82 -16.16 19.37
C ALA A 60 -8.43 -15.74 20.72
N GLU A 61 -7.79 -16.14 21.82
CA GLU A 61 -8.22 -15.73 23.16
C GLU A 61 -8.00 -14.21 23.35
N PRO A 62 -9.04 -13.43 23.72
CA PRO A 62 -8.97 -11.98 23.84
C PRO A 62 -8.37 -11.55 25.18
N THR A 63 -7.11 -11.91 25.44
CA THR A 63 -6.39 -11.42 26.64
C THR A 63 -6.00 -9.94 26.47
N PRO A 64 -5.78 -9.19 27.57
CA PRO A 64 -5.32 -7.79 27.49
C PRO A 64 -4.03 -7.61 26.67
N GLU A 65 -3.09 -8.56 26.79
CA GLU A 65 -1.82 -8.55 26.05
C GLU A 65 -2.06 -8.78 24.56
N ALA A 66 -2.95 -9.73 24.21
CA ALA A 66 -3.33 -9.98 22.83
C ALA A 66 -4.00 -8.75 22.20
N HIS A 67 -4.87 -8.05 22.94
CA HIS A 67 -5.48 -6.79 22.48
C HIS A 67 -4.44 -5.72 22.17
N GLN A 68 -3.49 -5.51 23.08
CA GLN A 68 -2.42 -4.53 22.88
C GLN A 68 -1.51 -4.91 21.71
N LEU A 69 -1.20 -6.20 21.56
CA LEU A 69 -0.41 -6.70 20.44
C LEU A 69 -1.12 -6.47 19.10
N PHE A 70 -2.41 -6.80 19.01
CA PHE A 70 -3.21 -6.57 17.80
C PHE A 70 -3.36 -5.09 17.48
N GLY A 71 -3.57 -4.24 18.48
CA GLY A 71 -3.58 -2.78 18.27
C GLY A 71 -2.23 -2.27 17.74
N THR A 72 -1.12 -2.82 18.24
CA THR A 72 0.23 -2.50 17.77
C THR A 72 0.47 -2.97 16.33
N VAL A 73 0.06 -4.20 15.99
CA VAL A 73 0.09 -4.72 14.61
C VAL A 73 -0.75 -3.84 13.69
N GLY A 74 -1.95 -3.45 14.13
CA GLY A 74 -2.82 -2.53 13.41
C GLY A 74 -2.17 -1.18 13.11
N MET A 75 -1.44 -0.60 14.08
CA MET A 75 -0.66 0.61 13.88
C MET A 75 0.41 0.45 12.79
N PHE A 76 1.16 -0.66 12.79
CA PHE A 76 2.14 -0.95 11.73
C PHE A 76 1.49 -1.17 10.37
N MET A 77 0.30 -1.79 10.31
CA MET A 77 -0.47 -1.92 9.07
C MET A 77 -0.88 -0.55 8.52
N VAL A 78 -1.32 0.37 9.38
CA VAL A 78 -1.66 1.75 8.98
C VAL A 78 -0.44 2.47 8.42
N VAL A 79 0.70 2.41 9.12
CA VAL A 79 1.91 3.13 8.70
C VAL A 79 2.47 2.57 7.40
N VAL A 80 2.70 1.25 7.31
CA VAL A 80 3.29 0.64 6.11
C VAL A 80 2.31 0.62 4.94
N GLY A 81 1.04 0.31 5.20
CA GLY A 81 -0.02 0.44 4.19
C GLY A 81 -0.16 1.88 3.69
N GLY A 82 -0.07 2.87 4.58
CA GLY A 82 -0.11 4.28 4.24
C GLY A 82 1.09 4.71 3.40
N LEU A 83 2.31 4.25 3.74
CA LEU A 83 3.51 4.49 2.94
C LEU A 83 3.41 3.87 1.55
N LEU A 84 2.93 2.62 1.47
CA LEU A 84 2.69 1.94 0.20
C LEU A 84 1.65 2.69 -0.63
N LEU A 85 0.51 3.06 -0.05
CA LEU A 85 -0.52 3.82 -0.75
C LEU A 85 0.03 5.16 -1.23
N HIS A 86 0.70 5.91 -0.36
CA HIS A 86 1.27 7.20 -0.69
C HIS A 86 2.28 7.08 -1.84
N THR A 87 3.16 6.07 -1.82
CA THR A 87 4.12 5.87 -2.90
C THR A 87 3.45 5.47 -4.22
N LEU A 88 2.39 4.67 -4.18
CA LEU A 88 1.64 4.24 -5.36
C LEU A 88 0.73 5.33 -5.92
N LEU A 89 0.39 6.37 -5.16
CA LEU A 89 -0.37 7.52 -5.67
C LEU A 89 0.54 8.62 -6.25
N ASN A 90 1.83 8.64 -5.91
CA ASN A 90 2.79 9.61 -6.42
C ASN A 90 3.35 9.22 -7.79
N PRO A 91 3.57 10.14 -8.75
CA PRO A 91 4.02 9.80 -10.11
C PRO A 91 5.21 8.84 -10.16
N VAL A 92 6.21 9.06 -9.30
CA VAL A 92 7.36 8.19 -9.12
C VAL A 92 7.20 7.38 -7.84
N ALA A 93 7.02 6.07 -7.97
CA ALA A 93 6.96 5.16 -6.83
C ALA A 93 8.36 4.88 -6.28
N SER A 94 8.49 4.86 -4.95
CA SER A 94 9.73 4.54 -4.25
C SER A 94 9.97 3.04 -4.26
N HIS A 95 11.09 2.65 -4.88
CA HIS A 95 11.53 1.26 -4.96
C HIS A 95 11.69 0.61 -3.57
N GLU A 96 12.30 1.33 -2.62
CA GLU A 96 12.52 0.84 -1.26
C GLU A 96 11.22 0.62 -0.48
N VAL A 97 10.25 1.53 -0.62
CA VAL A 97 8.96 1.40 0.06
C VAL A 97 8.21 0.16 -0.42
N VAL A 98 8.23 -0.11 -1.73
CA VAL A 98 7.59 -1.30 -2.30
C VAL A 98 8.29 -2.58 -1.82
N LEU A 99 9.62 -2.60 -1.78
CA LEU A 99 10.41 -3.74 -1.27
C LEU A 99 10.04 -4.08 0.16
N TRP A 100 10.15 -3.10 1.06
CA TRP A 100 9.92 -3.32 2.49
C TRP A 100 8.44 -3.59 2.80
N SER A 101 7.51 -3.07 2.00
CA SER A 101 6.10 -3.45 2.09
C SER A 101 5.89 -4.93 1.73
N GLY A 102 6.56 -5.42 0.70
CA GLY A 102 6.54 -6.85 0.35
C GLY A 102 7.14 -7.73 1.45
N VAL A 103 8.28 -7.32 2.03
CA VAL A 103 8.93 -8.00 3.15
C VAL A 103 8.01 -8.06 4.38
N GLN A 104 7.37 -6.96 4.75
CA GLN A 104 6.43 -6.93 5.87
C GLN A 104 5.29 -7.94 5.66
N LYS A 105 4.71 -7.97 4.47
CA LYS A 105 3.60 -8.88 4.13
C LYS A 105 4.01 -10.35 4.16
N ALA A 106 5.20 -10.68 3.65
CA ALA A 106 5.75 -12.05 3.77
C ALA A 106 6.05 -12.43 5.24
N GLY A 107 6.56 -11.47 6.02
CA GLY A 107 6.77 -11.63 7.46
C GLY A 107 5.47 -11.88 8.21
N ALA A 108 4.39 -11.14 7.89
CA ALA A 108 3.06 -11.32 8.47
C ALA A 108 2.51 -12.73 8.19
N PHE A 109 2.60 -13.21 6.94
CA PHE A 109 2.25 -14.59 6.59
C PHE A 109 2.99 -15.61 7.45
N THR A 110 4.31 -15.43 7.59
CA THR A 110 5.17 -16.34 8.36
C THR A 110 4.79 -16.33 9.84
N ALA A 111 4.61 -15.16 10.44
CA ALA A 111 4.25 -15.00 11.85
C ALA A 111 2.88 -15.61 12.17
N VAL A 112 1.87 -15.36 11.33
CA VAL A 112 0.54 -15.96 11.48
C VAL A 112 0.61 -17.48 11.31
N GLY A 113 1.36 -17.98 10.32
CA GLY A 113 1.59 -19.41 10.12
C GLY A 113 2.20 -20.10 11.34
N ILE A 114 3.24 -19.49 11.94
CA ILE A 114 3.83 -19.96 13.19
C ILE A 114 2.79 -19.93 14.32
N GLY A 115 2.00 -18.87 14.42
CA GLY A 115 0.93 -18.76 15.41
C GLY A 115 -0.11 -19.89 15.30
N VAL A 116 -0.51 -20.27 14.08
CA VAL A 116 -1.43 -21.40 13.85
C VAL A 116 -0.78 -22.74 14.22
N LEU A 117 0.49 -22.95 13.83
CA LEU A 117 1.23 -24.18 14.17
C LEU A 117 1.42 -24.35 15.68
N ASN A 118 1.54 -23.24 16.42
CA ASN A 118 1.65 -23.23 17.88
C ASN A 118 0.29 -23.24 18.59
N GLY A 119 -0.83 -23.28 17.86
CA GLY A 119 -2.18 -23.28 18.44
C GLY A 119 -2.64 -21.93 19.01
N VAL A 120 -1.96 -20.83 18.70
CA VAL A 120 -2.30 -19.47 19.15
C VAL A 120 -3.46 -18.88 18.34
N PHE A 121 -3.50 -19.18 17.04
CA PHE A 121 -4.54 -18.73 16.12
C PHE A 121 -5.32 -19.91 15.53
N ALA A 122 -6.61 -19.71 15.25
CA ALA A 122 -7.38 -20.72 14.52
C ALA A 122 -6.89 -20.85 13.07
N PRO A 123 -7.08 -22.02 12.42
CA PRO A 123 -6.71 -22.21 11.01
C PRO A 123 -7.33 -21.19 10.05
N LEU A 124 -8.47 -20.58 10.44
CA LEU A 124 -9.10 -19.50 9.68
C LEU A 124 -8.16 -18.30 9.45
N ALA A 125 -7.25 -18.01 10.40
CA ALA A 125 -6.26 -16.94 10.29
C ALA A 125 -5.31 -17.13 9.09
N LEU A 126 -5.12 -18.37 8.61
CA LEU A 126 -4.32 -18.63 7.40
C LEU A 126 -4.93 -17.96 6.16
N THR A 127 -6.24 -17.74 6.12
CA THR A 127 -6.89 -17.03 5.00
C THR A 127 -6.33 -15.61 4.84
N VAL A 128 -6.19 -14.90 5.97
CA VAL A 128 -5.60 -13.55 6.02
C VAL A 128 -4.10 -13.63 5.72
N ALA A 129 -3.42 -14.64 6.27
CA ALA A 129 -2.00 -14.86 6.01
C ALA A 129 -1.72 -15.07 4.51
N PHE A 130 -2.52 -15.89 3.81
CA PHE A 130 -2.36 -16.13 2.38
C PHE A 130 -2.67 -14.88 1.56
N PHE A 131 -3.61 -14.04 2.00
CA PHE A 131 -3.84 -12.73 1.40
C PHE A 131 -2.59 -11.83 1.51
N ASP A 132 -1.92 -11.84 2.66
CA ASP A 132 -0.65 -11.12 2.82
C ASP A 132 0.46 -11.71 1.95
N LEU A 133 0.57 -13.04 1.84
CA LEU A 133 1.53 -13.68 0.94
C LEU A 133 1.30 -13.30 -0.52
N ALA A 134 0.05 -13.34 -0.98
CA ALA A 134 -0.31 -12.91 -2.33
C ALA A 134 0.06 -11.43 -2.56
N THR A 135 -0.21 -10.57 -1.57
CA THR A 135 0.19 -9.15 -1.60
C THR A 135 1.71 -9.00 -1.68
N ALA A 136 2.47 -9.78 -0.91
CA ALA A 136 3.93 -9.77 -0.94
C ALA A 136 4.48 -10.12 -2.33
N VAL A 137 3.92 -11.16 -2.96
CA VAL A 137 4.28 -11.55 -4.34
C VAL A 137 4.00 -10.40 -5.32
N LEU A 138 2.84 -9.75 -5.24
CA LEU A 138 2.51 -8.61 -6.10
C LEU A 138 3.47 -7.43 -5.87
N CYS A 139 3.82 -7.13 -4.62
CA CYS A 139 4.82 -6.11 -4.28
C CYS A 139 6.17 -6.45 -4.92
N PHE A 140 6.65 -7.69 -4.84
CA PHE A 140 7.94 -8.08 -5.44
C PHE A 140 7.91 -8.07 -6.98
N ILE A 141 6.78 -8.41 -7.60
CA ILE A 141 6.60 -8.27 -9.05
C ILE A 141 6.69 -6.78 -9.44
N TYR A 142 5.99 -5.90 -8.73
CA TYR A 142 6.01 -4.47 -9.01
C TYR A 142 7.40 -3.85 -8.74
N TRP A 143 8.05 -4.26 -7.66
CA TRP A 143 9.43 -3.87 -7.31
C TRP A 143 10.42 -4.19 -8.44
N ARG A 144 10.39 -5.42 -8.98
CA ARG A 144 11.23 -5.81 -10.12
C ARG A 144 10.97 -4.98 -11.38
N ARG A 145 9.71 -4.58 -11.61
CA ARG A 145 9.35 -3.69 -12.73
C ARG A 145 9.95 -2.30 -12.55
N LEU A 146 9.88 -1.74 -11.33
CA LEU A 146 10.51 -0.45 -11.02
C LEU A 146 12.04 -0.49 -11.22
N ALA A 147 12.71 -1.57 -10.80
CA ALA A 147 14.15 -1.76 -11.04
C ALA A 147 14.50 -1.76 -12.53
N SER A 148 13.67 -2.41 -13.35
CA SER A 148 13.88 -2.52 -14.80
C SER A 148 13.65 -1.19 -15.52
N ALA A 149 12.70 -0.38 -15.05
CA ALA A 149 12.42 0.95 -15.58
C ALA A 149 13.49 1.99 -15.20
N GLY A 150 14.15 1.84 -14.06
CA GLY A 150 15.27 2.69 -13.63
C GLY A 150 16.59 2.44 -14.38
N GLY A 151 16.68 1.36 -15.16
CA GLY A 151 17.87 0.98 -15.93
C GLY A 151 18.04 1.71 -17.28
N THR A 152 17.02 2.42 -17.76
CA THR A 152 17.12 3.25 -18.96
C THR A 152 17.40 4.71 -18.61
N VAL A 153 18.64 5.01 -18.25
CA VAL A 153 19.19 6.38 -18.34
C VAL A 153 20.07 6.44 -19.60
N PRO A 154 19.61 7.00 -20.71
CA PRO A 154 20.49 7.33 -21.83
C PRO A 154 21.44 8.44 -21.38
N GLY A 155 22.74 8.16 -21.39
CA GLY A 155 23.78 9.19 -21.28
C GLY A 155 24.21 9.53 -19.85
N ARG A 156 25.06 8.68 -19.27
CA ARG A 156 26.13 9.18 -18.40
C ARG A 156 27.42 9.13 -19.20
N ALA A 157 27.64 10.17 -20.02
CA ALA A 157 28.97 10.43 -20.56
C ALA A 157 29.90 10.67 -19.36
N ARG A 158 30.86 9.78 -19.18
CA ARG A 158 32.00 10.04 -18.30
C ARG A 158 32.84 11.10 -19.00
N THR A 159 32.92 12.27 -18.41
CA THR A 159 34.02 13.22 -18.60
C THR A 159 34.76 13.30 -17.27
#